data_AF-A0A928K9N2-F1
#
_entry.id   AF-A0A928K9N2-F1
#
_cell.length_a   1.000
_cell.length_b   1.000
_cell.length_c   1.000
_cell.angle_alpha   90.00
_cell.angle_beta   90.00
_cell.angle_gamma   90.00
#
_symmetry.space_group_name_H-M   'P 1'
#
loop_
_entity.id
_entity.type
_entity.pdbx_description
1 polymer ?
#
loop_
_entity_poly.entity_id
_entity_poly.type
_entity_poly.pdbx_seq_one_letter_code
_entity_poly.pdbx_strand_id
1 'polypeptide(L)'
;MDLKKLIDQKDKAAKYIIDEITHVIKTCGKRDPGSEGEKKSCEYMAEVLKKDCGCEDVKIEGCEVAPRAFYGWIYFTITFVLLAVAAFFFVPVVSIPLIIAGFAIVLIQFGVYKKLLDPLFKKKTSHNVTAIKKCTGEVKRRIIFNGHPDATWEWPVNYALGGVGFEGHAIIVAVGAIYYLVLAIMYVAQNGIGAGMPDMENPLVKAALWGLLFVPFMFGLYFMVNYKRVVDGANDNLTGCYMGIAVLKALKDEGIELENTEVGVILTGSEEIGLRGSKAWVEAHKDEFKDVPTFIYAFDTINESKYLMANYRDLNGTVKSDAEVADLFYEAALAAGVPCKKGWIPPLGGAVDAAAFTQGGFRAAGVTGLNHKLERYYHTRLDSYDNMNAEGIANCYAATVKTLEMFDNGAKQ
;
A
#
# COMPACT_ATOMS: atom_id res chain seq x y z
N MET A 1 -13.69 -29.89 1.12
CA MET A 1 -14.08 -29.77 -0.30
C MET A 1 -12.85 -29.83 -1.21
N ASP A 2 -13.03 -30.19 -2.49
CA ASP A 2 -12.00 -30.16 -3.54
C ASP A 2 -12.31 -29.02 -4.53
N LEU A 3 -11.40 -28.07 -4.69
CA LEU A 3 -11.48 -26.91 -5.59
C LEU A 3 -10.51 -27.02 -6.77
N LYS A 4 -9.96 -28.20 -7.05
CA LYS A 4 -9.02 -28.42 -8.15
C LYS A 4 -9.56 -27.93 -9.49
N LYS A 5 -10.86 -28.09 -9.76
CA LYS A 5 -11.49 -27.58 -10.99
C LYS A 5 -11.28 -26.07 -11.17
N LEU A 6 -11.38 -25.29 -10.10
CA LEU A 6 -11.17 -23.85 -10.15
C LEU A 6 -9.69 -23.51 -10.36
N ILE A 7 -8.77 -24.26 -9.74
CA ILE A 7 -7.32 -24.13 -9.93
C ILE A 7 -6.92 -24.45 -11.37
N ASP A 8 -7.46 -25.52 -11.95
CA ASP A 8 -7.22 -25.93 -13.33
C ASP A 8 -7.76 -24.89 -14.34
N GLN A 9 -8.71 -24.03 -13.93
CA GLN A 9 -9.25 -22.93 -14.72
C GLN A 9 -8.52 -21.58 -14.49
N LYS A 10 -7.35 -21.56 -13.84
CA LYS A 10 -6.64 -20.31 -13.49
C LYS A 10 -6.41 -19.34 -14.66
N ASP A 11 -6.17 -19.84 -15.87
CA ASP A 11 -5.94 -18.99 -17.05
C ASP A 11 -7.22 -18.27 -17.49
N LYS A 12 -8.38 -18.94 -17.35
CA LYS A 12 -9.70 -18.33 -17.59
C LYS A 12 -9.98 -17.24 -16.55
N ALA A 13 -9.65 -17.49 -15.28
CA ALA A 13 -9.79 -16.50 -14.21
C ALA A 13 -8.87 -15.29 -14.45
N ALA A 14 -7.60 -15.51 -14.81
CA ALA A 14 -6.68 -14.44 -15.13
C ALA A 14 -7.15 -13.58 -16.32
N LYS A 15 -7.71 -14.21 -17.36
CA LYS A 15 -8.33 -13.48 -18.46
C LYS A 15 -9.51 -12.62 -18.00
N TYR A 16 -10.40 -13.17 -17.18
CA TYR A 16 -11.52 -12.41 -16.60
C TYR A 16 -11.01 -11.20 -15.80
N ILE A 17 -10.01 -11.41 -14.93
CA ILE A 17 -9.38 -10.34 -14.15
C ILE A 17 -8.84 -9.23 -15.07
N ILE A 18 -8.08 -9.58 -16.12
CA ILE A 18 -7.53 -8.61 -17.07
C ILE A 18 -8.64 -7.83 -17.79
N ASP A 19 -9.67 -8.52 -18.28
CA ASP A 19 -10.77 -7.91 -19.03
C ASP A 19 -11.55 -6.91 -18.15
N GLU A 20 -11.84 -7.27 -16.90
CA GLU A 20 -12.56 -6.41 -15.95
C GLU A 20 -11.72 -5.22 -15.48
N ILE A 21 -10.42 -5.42 -15.23
CA ILE A 21 -9.50 -4.33 -14.88
C ILE A 21 -9.43 -3.33 -16.03
N THR A 22 -9.34 -3.83 -17.27
CA THR A 22 -9.38 -3.01 -18.48
C THR A 22 -10.69 -2.24 -18.59
N HIS A 23 -11.82 -2.87 -18.26
CA HIS A 23 -13.12 -2.21 -18.23
C HIS A 23 -13.14 -1.06 -17.22
N VAL A 24 -12.81 -1.32 -15.96
CA VAL A 24 -12.79 -0.32 -14.87
C VAL A 24 -11.94 0.89 -15.25
N ILE A 25 -10.73 0.67 -15.77
CA ILE A 25 -9.83 1.76 -16.17
C ILE A 25 -10.44 2.60 -17.29
N LYS A 26 -11.11 1.97 -18.25
CA LYS A 26 -11.70 2.67 -19.41
C LYS A 26 -13.02 3.38 -19.10
N THR A 27 -13.78 2.93 -18.10
CA THR A 27 -15.16 3.40 -17.87
C THR A 27 -15.36 4.20 -16.59
N CYS A 28 -14.60 3.92 -15.52
CA CYS A 28 -14.77 4.60 -14.23
C CYS A 28 -14.06 5.96 -14.17
N GLY A 29 -13.07 6.21 -15.05
CA GLY A 29 -12.23 7.40 -15.00
C GLY A 29 -11.06 7.25 -14.03
N LYS A 30 -10.39 8.37 -13.70
CA LYS A 30 -9.20 8.33 -12.83
C LYS A 30 -9.59 8.15 -11.35
N ARG A 31 -8.91 7.22 -10.70
CA ARG A 31 -9.25 6.69 -9.36
C ARG A 31 -8.35 7.25 -8.26
N ASP A 32 -7.94 8.51 -8.33
CA ASP A 32 -7.16 9.10 -7.23
C ASP A 32 -7.96 9.09 -5.91
N PRO A 33 -7.29 9.08 -4.75
CA PRO A 33 -7.97 9.00 -3.46
C PRO A 33 -9.07 10.06 -3.26
N GLY A 34 -10.26 9.60 -2.91
CA GLY A 34 -11.50 10.35 -2.76
C GLY A 34 -12.07 10.92 -4.06
N SER A 35 -11.73 10.38 -5.23
CA SER A 35 -12.25 10.85 -6.52
C SER A 35 -13.59 10.22 -6.88
N GLU A 36 -14.28 10.84 -7.84
CA GLU A 36 -15.47 10.25 -8.43
C GLU A 36 -15.17 8.94 -9.17
N GLY A 37 -13.96 8.78 -9.73
CA GLY A 37 -13.58 7.54 -10.41
C GLY A 37 -13.34 6.39 -9.45
N GLU A 38 -12.72 6.66 -8.29
CA GLU A 38 -12.61 5.68 -7.20
C GLU A 38 -14.01 5.23 -6.76
N LYS A 39 -14.90 6.18 -6.46
CA LYS A 39 -16.30 5.90 -6.09
C LYS A 39 -17.02 5.02 -7.13
N LYS A 40 -16.96 5.39 -8.41
CA LYS A 40 -17.57 4.62 -9.50
C LYS A 40 -17.01 3.21 -9.62
N SER A 41 -15.71 3.03 -9.37
CA SER A 41 -15.10 1.71 -9.37
C SER A 41 -15.59 0.85 -8.20
N CYS A 42 -15.76 1.43 -7.01
CA CYS A 42 -16.39 0.76 -5.87
C CYS A 42 -17.83 0.36 -6.17
N GLU A 43 -18.64 1.28 -6.71
CA GLU A 43 -20.04 1.01 -7.09
C GLU A 43 -20.14 -0.09 -8.14
N TYR A 44 -19.27 -0.07 -9.16
CA TYR A 44 -19.23 -1.10 -10.19
C TYR A 44 -18.87 -2.48 -9.60
N MET A 45 -17.78 -2.57 -8.83
CA MET A 45 -17.35 -3.83 -8.25
C MET A 45 -18.35 -4.37 -7.20
N ALA A 46 -19.03 -3.49 -6.46
CA ALA A 46 -20.13 -3.89 -5.58
C ALA A 46 -21.30 -4.53 -6.37
N GLU A 47 -21.65 -3.96 -7.52
CA GLU A 47 -22.67 -4.55 -8.40
C GLU A 47 -22.23 -5.90 -8.98
N VAL A 48 -20.95 -6.07 -9.35
CA VAL A 48 -20.37 -7.36 -9.77
C VAL A 48 -20.43 -8.38 -8.63
N LEU A 49 -20.03 -8.00 -7.41
CA LEU A 49 -20.09 -8.87 -6.23
C LEU A 49 -21.52 -9.35 -5.96
N LYS A 50 -22.51 -8.46 -6.11
CA LYS A 50 -23.91 -8.81 -5.92
C LYS A 50 -24.47 -9.68 -7.06
N LYS A 51 -24.33 -9.23 -8.32
CA LYS A 51 -24.98 -9.85 -9.49
C LYS A 51 -24.25 -11.08 -9.99
N ASP A 52 -22.92 -11.07 -9.98
CA ASP A 52 -22.09 -12.07 -10.66
C ASP A 52 -21.34 -12.97 -9.68
N CYS A 53 -21.22 -12.58 -8.42
CA CYS A 53 -20.56 -13.38 -7.38
C CYS A 53 -21.53 -13.99 -6.35
N GLY A 54 -22.77 -13.48 -6.30
CA GLY A 54 -23.83 -14.06 -5.47
C GLY A 54 -23.73 -13.69 -3.99
N CYS A 55 -23.04 -12.60 -3.65
CA CYS A 55 -23.01 -12.08 -2.29
C CYS A 55 -24.38 -11.46 -1.96
N GLU A 56 -25.00 -11.91 -0.87
CA GLU A 56 -26.30 -11.38 -0.43
C GLU A 56 -26.16 -10.05 0.31
N ASP A 57 -25.08 -9.89 1.07
CA ASP A 57 -24.76 -8.66 1.80
C ASP A 57 -23.59 -7.96 1.10
N VAL A 58 -23.88 -6.81 0.48
CA VAL A 58 -22.88 -5.94 -0.14
C VAL A 58 -23.14 -4.52 0.34
N LYS A 59 -22.15 -3.95 1.03
CA LYS A 59 -22.20 -2.61 1.62
C LYS A 59 -21.13 -1.73 0.99
N ILE A 60 -21.49 -0.48 0.73
CA ILE A 60 -20.56 0.58 0.36
C ILE A 60 -20.58 1.61 1.47
N GLU A 61 -19.42 1.89 2.06
CA GLU A 61 -19.29 2.69 3.26
C GLU A 61 -18.34 3.86 3.01
N GLY A 62 -18.84 5.08 3.21
CA GLY A 62 -18.04 6.29 3.03
C GLY A 62 -17.09 6.52 4.21
N CYS A 63 -15.86 6.94 3.91
CA CYS A 63 -14.89 7.35 4.92
C CYS A 63 -14.27 8.72 4.57
N GLU A 64 -14.12 9.59 5.57
CA GLU A 64 -13.48 10.89 5.38
C GLU A 64 -11.95 10.71 5.30
N VAL A 65 -11.36 11.23 4.23
CA VAL A 65 -9.93 11.19 3.96
C VAL A 65 -9.37 12.56 3.62
N ALA A 66 -8.06 12.75 3.78
CA ALA A 66 -7.34 13.95 3.36
C ALA A 66 -6.27 13.58 2.31
N PRO A 67 -6.65 13.45 1.02
CA PRO A 67 -5.80 12.83 -0.02
C PRO A 67 -4.40 13.43 -0.16
N ARG A 68 -4.27 14.75 -0.01
CA ARG A 68 -2.99 15.43 -0.15
C ARG A 68 -2.14 15.43 1.11
N ALA A 69 -2.67 15.00 2.25
CA ALA A 69 -1.97 15.05 3.52
C ALA A 69 -0.84 14.03 3.63
N PHE A 70 -1.02 12.84 3.04
CA PHE A 70 -0.02 11.77 3.12
C PHE A 70 1.32 12.22 2.56
N TYR A 71 1.38 12.55 1.28
CA TYR A 71 2.58 13.14 0.66
C TYR A 71 2.86 14.60 1.09
N GLY A 72 1.97 15.20 1.89
CA GLY A 72 2.17 16.51 2.50
C GLY A 72 3.46 16.60 3.32
N TRP A 73 3.92 15.48 3.90
CA TRP A 73 5.17 15.44 4.67
C TRP A 73 6.37 15.94 3.86
N ILE A 74 6.39 15.73 2.55
CA ILE A 74 7.47 16.18 1.66
C ILE A 74 7.59 17.69 1.75
N TYR A 75 6.45 18.39 1.61
CA TYR A 75 6.44 19.85 1.63
C TYR A 75 6.92 20.40 2.96
N PHE A 76 6.43 19.88 4.09
CA PHE A 76 6.85 20.36 5.40
C PHE A 76 8.30 20.00 5.73
N THR A 77 8.67 18.73 5.53
CA THR A 77 10.00 18.20 5.87
C THR A 77 11.08 18.89 5.05
N ILE A 78 10.91 18.97 3.73
CA ILE A 78 11.92 19.58 2.85
C ILE A 78 12.01 21.08 3.07
N THR A 79 10.88 21.75 3.32
CA THR A 79 10.91 23.19 3.67
C THR A 79 11.68 23.40 4.97
N PHE A 80 11.45 22.59 6.00
CA PHE A 80 12.20 22.69 7.26
C PHE A 80 13.69 22.41 7.08
N VAL A 81 14.05 21.41 6.28
CA VAL A 81 15.45 21.10 5.98
C VAL A 81 16.10 22.24 5.19
N LEU A 82 15.45 22.81 4.18
CA LEU A 82 15.99 23.95 3.42
C LEU A 82 16.11 25.22 4.28
N LEU A 83 15.13 25.48 5.15
CA LEU A 83 15.23 26.54 6.14
C LEU A 83 16.38 26.29 7.13
N ALA A 84 16.63 25.03 7.50
CA ALA A 84 17.76 24.67 8.35
C ALA A 84 19.11 24.89 7.65
N VAL A 85 19.21 24.57 6.36
CA VAL A 85 20.38 24.87 5.53
C VAL A 85 20.65 26.37 5.52
N ALA A 86 19.62 27.19 5.26
CA ALA A 86 19.75 28.64 5.29
C ALA A 86 20.11 29.14 6.70
N ALA A 87 19.39 28.70 7.72
CA ALA A 87 19.60 29.08 9.11
C ALA A 87 21.02 28.74 9.59
N PHE A 88 21.65 27.69 9.05
CA PHE A 88 23.03 27.35 9.40
C PHE A 88 23.97 28.53 9.15
N PHE A 89 23.78 29.30 8.10
CA PHE A 89 24.66 30.44 7.75
C PHE A 89 24.36 31.73 8.52
N PHE A 90 23.34 31.75 9.40
CA PHE A 90 22.97 32.94 10.17
C PHE A 90 22.85 32.67 11.67
N VAL A 91 22.19 31.57 12.04
CA VAL A 91 21.93 31.14 13.41
C VAL A 91 21.96 29.59 13.47
N PRO A 92 23.15 28.95 13.47
CA PRO A 92 23.31 27.49 13.40
C PRO A 92 22.47 26.66 14.38
N VAL A 93 22.24 27.17 15.59
CA VAL A 93 21.44 26.47 16.59
C VAL A 93 19.99 26.24 16.14
N VAL A 94 19.45 27.10 15.27
CA VAL A 94 18.08 26.97 14.72
C VAL A 94 17.97 25.83 13.70
N SER A 95 19.08 25.45 13.04
CA SER A 95 19.07 24.33 12.09
C SER A 95 18.72 23.00 12.74
N ILE A 96 19.15 22.78 13.99
CA ILE A 96 18.92 21.53 14.75
C ILE A 96 17.42 21.25 14.94
N PRO A 97 16.63 22.12 15.60
CA PRO A 97 15.21 21.85 15.81
C PRO A 97 14.43 21.79 14.50
N LEU A 98 14.82 22.53 13.46
CA LEU A 98 14.18 22.45 12.14
C LEU A 98 14.37 21.07 11.50
N ILE A 99 15.59 20.53 11.49
CA ILE A 99 15.86 19.20 10.92
C ILE A 99 15.18 18.11 11.75
N ILE A 100 15.24 18.19 13.09
CA ILE A 100 14.55 17.25 13.98
C ILE A 100 13.04 17.28 13.73
N ALA A 101 12.44 18.47 13.62
CA ALA A 101 11.02 18.60 13.32
C ALA A 101 10.67 18.02 11.94
N GLY A 102 11.52 18.24 10.93
CA GLY A 102 11.36 17.63 9.61
C GLY A 102 11.38 16.10 9.68
N PHE A 103 12.38 15.52 10.35
CA PHE A 103 12.45 14.07 10.55
C PHE A 103 11.27 13.51 11.33
N ALA A 104 10.80 14.22 12.37
CA ALA A 104 9.63 13.81 13.12
C ALA A 104 8.37 13.76 12.23
N ILE A 105 8.17 14.75 11.35
CA ILE A 105 7.03 14.79 10.44
C ILE A 105 7.05 13.61 9.47
N VAL A 106 8.16 13.36 8.76
CA VAL A 106 8.25 12.21 7.84
C VAL A 106 8.11 10.88 8.57
N LEU A 107 8.71 10.72 9.76
CA LEU A 107 8.61 9.49 10.54
C LEU A 107 7.17 9.22 10.98
N ILE A 108 6.46 10.24 11.46
CA ILE A 108 5.08 10.09 11.92
C ILE A 108 4.12 9.87 10.74
N GLN A 109 4.21 10.69 9.69
CA GLN A 109 3.27 10.65 8.57
C GLN A 109 3.53 9.49 7.61
N PHE A 110 4.79 9.22 7.25
CA PHE A 110 5.19 8.19 6.27
C PHE A 110 5.86 6.97 6.90
N GLY A 111 6.61 7.12 8.00
CA GLY A 111 7.22 5.97 8.66
C GLY A 111 6.19 5.03 9.29
N VAL A 112 5.25 5.59 10.07
CA VAL A 112 4.23 4.82 10.83
C VAL A 112 2.78 5.12 10.41
N TYR A 113 2.59 5.88 9.33
CA TYR A 113 1.29 6.16 8.70
C TYR A 113 0.25 6.81 9.65
N LYS A 114 0.68 7.64 10.61
CA LYS A 114 -0.23 8.42 11.45
C LYS A 114 -0.74 9.66 10.71
N LYS A 115 -1.94 10.11 11.06
CA LYS A 115 -2.68 11.21 10.41
C LYS A 115 -2.24 12.60 10.91
N LEU A 116 -0.92 12.84 11.04
CA LEU A 116 -0.40 14.07 11.67
C LEU A 116 -0.80 15.34 10.90
N LEU A 117 -0.67 15.30 9.58
CA LEU A 117 -0.91 16.45 8.72
C LEU A 117 -2.37 16.55 8.25
N ASP A 118 -3.15 15.47 8.35
CA ASP A 118 -4.52 15.39 7.84
C ASP A 118 -5.43 16.59 8.22
N PRO A 119 -5.35 17.22 9.42
CA PRO A 119 -6.15 18.41 9.75
C PRO A 119 -5.84 19.65 8.91
N LEU A 120 -4.68 19.73 8.27
CA LEU A 120 -4.23 20.89 7.48
C LEU A 120 -4.67 20.83 6.01
N PHE A 121 -5.32 19.73 5.59
CA PHE A 121 -5.64 19.47 4.20
C PHE A 121 -7.14 19.33 3.98
N LYS A 122 -7.58 19.67 2.77
CA LYS A 122 -8.97 19.52 2.33
C LYS A 122 -9.40 18.05 2.40
N LYS A 123 -10.56 17.83 3.01
CA LYS A 123 -11.20 16.52 3.12
C LYS A 123 -11.94 16.14 1.84
N LYS A 124 -12.00 14.84 1.58
CA LYS A 124 -12.86 14.20 0.58
C LYS A 124 -13.47 12.93 1.20
N THR A 125 -14.45 12.35 0.53
CA THR A 125 -15.03 11.07 0.91
C THR A 125 -14.49 9.98 -0.03
N SER A 126 -13.82 8.98 0.55
CA SER A 126 -13.49 7.71 -0.12
C SER A 126 -14.53 6.65 0.29
N HIS A 127 -14.48 5.47 -0.32
CA HIS A 127 -15.49 4.43 -0.13
C HIS A 127 -14.83 3.06 0.00
N ASN A 128 -15.25 2.32 1.03
CA ASN A 128 -14.95 0.90 1.17
C ASN A 128 -16.13 0.07 0.67
N VAL A 129 -15.86 -1.12 0.15
CA VAL A 129 -16.87 -2.12 -0.20
C VAL A 129 -16.66 -3.35 0.67
N THR A 130 -17.69 -3.83 1.33
CA THR A 130 -17.68 -5.09 2.07
C THR A 130 -18.73 -6.02 1.48
N ALA A 131 -18.33 -7.20 1.03
CA ALA A 131 -19.24 -8.20 0.49
C ALA A 131 -18.96 -9.58 1.12
N ILE A 132 -19.99 -10.26 1.60
CA ILE A 132 -19.87 -11.62 2.15
C ILE A 132 -20.83 -12.55 1.41
N LYS A 133 -20.30 -13.67 0.91
CA LYS A 133 -21.09 -14.81 0.46
C LYS A 133 -21.27 -15.78 1.62
N LYS A 134 -22.52 -16.04 2.00
CA LYS A 134 -22.85 -16.93 3.12
C LYS A 134 -22.56 -18.39 2.79
N CYS A 135 -22.25 -19.19 3.80
CA CYS A 135 -22.28 -20.64 3.70
C CYS A 135 -23.72 -21.17 3.86
N THR A 136 -23.96 -22.41 3.43
CA THR A 136 -25.30 -23.03 3.48
C THR A 136 -25.68 -23.56 4.86
N GLY A 137 -24.68 -23.90 5.69
CA GLY A 137 -24.85 -24.42 7.04
C GLY A 137 -24.38 -23.45 8.12
N GLU A 138 -23.98 -24.01 9.27
CA GLU A 138 -23.41 -23.25 10.38
C GLU A 138 -22.07 -22.64 9.98
N VAL A 139 -21.91 -21.33 10.23
CA VAL A 139 -20.65 -20.62 10.02
C VAL A 139 -19.63 -21.11 11.06
N LYS A 140 -18.57 -21.79 10.61
CA LYS A 140 -17.47 -22.24 11.47
C LYS A 140 -16.19 -21.44 11.25
N ARG A 141 -16.09 -20.75 10.12
CA ARG A 141 -14.93 -19.96 9.73
C ARG A 141 -15.26 -18.98 8.60
N ARG A 142 -14.39 -17.99 8.43
CA ARG A 142 -14.51 -16.94 7.43
C ARG A 142 -13.16 -16.59 6.83
N ILE A 143 -13.11 -16.45 5.51
CA ILE A 143 -11.92 -16.00 4.79
C ILE A 143 -12.28 -14.82 3.91
N ILE A 144 -11.49 -13.76 4.01
CA ILE A 144 -11.76 -12.49 3.35
C ILE A 144 -10.55 -12.12 2.49
N PHE A 145 -10.82 -11.76 1.24
CA PHE A 145 -9.82 -11.29 0.30
C PHE A 145 -9.95 -9.78 0.11
N ASN A 146 -8.81 -9.09 0.11
CA ASN A 146 -8.77 -7.63 0.07
C ASN A 146 -7.85 -7.10 -1.03
N GLY A 147 -8.25 -5.96 -1.59
CA GLY A 147 -7.43 -5.10 -2.43
C GLY A 147 -7.97 -3.67 -2.38
N HIS A 148 -7.29 -2.72 -3.01
CA HIS A 148 -7.72 -1.32 -3.01
C HIS A 148 -8.05 -0.78 -4.41
N PRO A 149 -9.19 -0.08 -4.56
CA PRO A 149 -9.68 0.41 -5.84
C PRO A 149 -9.21 1.83 -6.16
N ASP A 150 -8.46 2.50 -5.30
CA ASP A 150 -7.80 3.76 -5.66
C ASP A 150 -6.52 3.51 -6.48
N ALA A 151 -5.98 4.59 -7.05
CA ALA A 151 -4.73 4.60 -7.78
C ALA A 151 -3.94 5.87 -7.45
N THR A 152 -2.63 5.74 -7.29
CA THR A 152 -1.77 6.86 -6.91
C THR A 152 -1.49 7.88 -8.02
N TRP A 153 -0.79 8.95 -7.64
CA TRP A 153 -0.19 9.89 -8.57
C TRP A 153 1.20 9.41 -9.01
N GLU A 154 1.55 9.69 -10.26
CA GLU A 154 2.81 9.21 -10.84
C GLU A 154 4.04 9.68 -10.04
N TRP A 155 5.01 8.78 -9.87
CA TRP A 155 6.36 9.05 -9.38
C TRP A 155 7.32 9.29 -10.54
N PRO A 156 7.64 10.56 -10.89
CA PRO A 156 8.38 10.87 -12.12
C PRO A 156 9.82 10.37 -12.08
N VAL A 157 10.44 10.37 -10.90
CA VAL A 157 11.81 9.90 -10.71
C VAL A 157 11.90 8.39 -10.93
N ASN A 158 10.93 7.60 -10.42
CA ASN A 158 10.89 6.16 -10.71
C ASN A 158 10.67 5.91 -12.21
N TYR A 159 9.78 6.66 -12.84
CA TYR A 159 9.56 6.55 -14.29
C TYR A 159 10.80 6.86 -15.13
N ALA A 160 11.58 7.88 -14.73
CA ALA A 160 12.74 8.35 -15.48
C ALA A 160 14.01 7.52 -15.20
N LEU A 161 14.24 7.12 -13.95
CA LEU A 161 15.50 6.55 -13.48
C LEU A 161 15.37 5.15 -12.87
N GLY A 162 14.16 4.60 -12.77
CA GLY A 162 13.86 3.34 -12.10
C GLY A 162 13.98 3.42 -10.57
N GLY A 163 13.68 2.30 -9.89
CA GLY A 163 13.64 2.25 -8.43
C GLY A 163 14.94 2.66 -7.75
N VAL A 164 16.08 2.25 -8.33
CA VAL A 164 17.41 2.63 -7.84
C VAL A 164 17.61 4.14 -7.86
N GLY A 165 17.14 4.83 -8.91
CA GLY A 165 17.21 6.28 -8.99
C GLY A 165 16.28 6.98 -8.01
N PHE A 166 15.07 6.43 -7.81
CA PHE A 166 14.11 6.93 -6.83
C PHE A 166 14.64 6.81 -5.39
N GLU A 167 15.08 5.61 -5.00
CA GLU A 167 15.66 5.36 -3.67
C GLU A 167 16.95 6.15 -3.46
N GLY A 168 17.82 6.20 -4.48
CA GLY A 168 19.06 6.97 -4.45
C GLY A 168 18.80 8.46 -4.22
N HIS A 169 17.78 9.04 -4.86
CA HIS A 169 17.39 10.43 -4.63
C HIS A 169 16.95 10.66 -3.18
N ALA A 170 16.10 9.79 -2.63
CA ALA A 170 15.69 9.89 -1.22
C ALA A 170 16.88 9.78 -0.25
N ILE A 171 17.81 8.86 -0.51
CA ILE A 171 19.03 8.67 0.30
C ILE A 171 19.93 9.91 0.26
N ILE A 172 20.18 10.49 -0.93
CA ILE A 172 21.00 11.70 -1.07
C ILE A 172 20.40 12.86 -0.25
N VAL A 173 19.08 13.02 -0.27
CA VAL A 173 18.38 14.04 0.52
C VAL A 173 18.52 13.79 2.02
N ALA A 174 18.34 12.54 2.47
CA ALA A 174 18.50 12.17 3.88
C ALA A 174 19.94 12.38 4.38
N VAL A 175 20.94 12.00 3.58
CA VAL A 175 22.36 12.24 3.88
C VAL A 175 22.64 13.73 3.97
N GLY A 176 22.11 14.55 3.06
CA GLY A 176 22.24 16.00 3.12
C GLY A 176 21.63 16.60 4.39
N ALA A 177 20.44 16.16 4.80
CA ALA A 177 19.81 16.60 6.04
C ALA A 177 20.64 16.22 7.28
N ILE A 178 21.14 14.97 7.34
CA ILE A 178 22.00 14.50 8.45
C ILE A 178 23.33 15.26 8.47
N TYR A 179 23.91 15.55 7.30
CA TYR A 179 25.14 16.31 7.17
C TYR A 179 25.02 17.70 7.83
N TYR A 180 23.97 18.45 7.49
CA TYR A 180 23.72 19.75 8.11
C TYR A 180 23.38 19.66 9.60
N LEU A 181 22.68 18.60 10.03
CA LEU A 181 22.41 18.36 11.45
C LEU A 181 23.71 18.18 12.25
N VAL A 182 24.61 17.34 11.75
CA VAL A 182 25.92 17.09 12.40
C VAL A 182 26.76 18.35 12.44
N LEU A 183 26.84 19.10 11.33
CA LEU A 183 27.57 20.37 11.31
C LEU A 183 27.00 21.38 12.31
N ALA A 184 25.67 21.50 12.41
CA ALA A 184 25.03 22.39 13.36
C ALA A 184 25.34 22.02 14.81
N ILE A 185 25.28 20.73 15.16
CA ILE A 185 25.63 20.23 16.50
C ILE A 185 27.11 20.51 16.82
N MET A 186 28.02 20.20 15.89
CA MET A 186 29.44 20.46 16.08
C MET A 186 29.73 21.95 16.24
N TYR A 187 29.07 22.81 15.45
CA TYR A 187 29.24 24.24 15.53
C TYR A 187 28.79 24.79 16.89
N VAL A 188 27.60 24.37 17.37
CA VAL A 188 27.08 24.76 18.69
C VAL A 188 27.96 24.24 19.82
N ALA A 189 28.52 23.04 19.69
CA ALA A 189 29.46 22.50 20.68
C ALA A 189 30.76 23.31 20.77
N GLN A 190 31.25 23.85 19.64
CA GLN A 190 32.47 24.67 19.59
C GLN A 190 32.25 26.12 20.03
N ASN A 191 31.11 26.72 19.69
CA ASN A 191 30.89 28.17 19.80
C ASN A 191 29.78 28.56 20.79
N GLY A 192 29.11 27.57 21.40
CA GLY A 192 27.95 27.78 22.25
C GLY A 192 26.66 28.06 21.45
N ILE A 193 25.58 28.38 22.18
CA ILE A 193 24.23 28.61 21.65
C ILE A 193 24.05 30.05 21.12
N GLY A 194 25.13 30.82 20.98
CA GLY A 194 25.08 32.23 20.59
C GLY A 194 24.36 32.43 19.26
N ALA A 195 23.51 33.48 19.19
CA ALA A 195 22.92 33.95 17.95
C ALA A 195 23.87 34.93 17.27
N GLY A 196 24.33 34.60 16.06
CA GLY A 196 25.23 35.45 15.29
C GLY A 196 25.71 34.73 14.04
N MET A 197 26.00 35.50 12.99
CA MET A 197 26.51 34.95 11.74
C MET A 197 27.82 34.20 12.01
N PRO A 198 27.94 32.94 11.58
CA PRO A 198 29.17 32.19 11.71
C PRO A 198 30.35 32.84 11.00
N ASP A 199 31.53 32.69 11.59
CA ASP A 199 32.77 33.08 10.93
C ASP A 199 32.99 32.23 9.68
N MET A 200 33.13 32.88 8.52
CA MET A 200 33.34 32.23 7.22
C MET A 200 34.67 31.48 7.14
N GLU A 201 35.63 31.83 7.99
CA GLU A 201 36.90 31.10 8.08
C GLU A 201 36.78 29.77 8.84
N ASN A 202 35.70 29.58 9.61
CA ASN A 202 35.46 28.35 10.36
C ASN A 202 35.36 27.13 9.41
N PRO A 203 36.12 26.04 9.66
CA PRO A 203 36.08 24.84 8.81
C PRO A 203 34.69 24.22 8.64
N LEU A 204 33.82 24.30 9.67
CA LEU A 204 32.45 23.79 9.60
C LEU A 204 31.57 24.63 8.66
N VAL A 205 31.82 25.94 8.58
CA VAL A 205 31.11 26.84 7.65
C VAL A 205 31.56 26.56 6.21
N LYS A 206 32.85 26.34 5.99
CA LYS A 206 33.38 25.88 4.69
C LYS A 206 32.80 24.51 4.30
N ALA A 207 32.68 23.59 5.24
CA ALA A 207 32.01 22.30 5.03
C ALA A 207 30.52 22.50 4.67
N ALA A 208 29.82 23.40 5.35
CA ALA A 208 28.43 23.73 5.02
C ALA A 208 28.27 24.34 3.63
N LEU A 209 29.23 25.14 3.14
CA LEU A 209 29.24 25.64 1.76
C LEU A 209 29.32 24.50 0.74
N TRP A 210 30.18 23.50 0.97
CA TRP A 210 30.20 22.28 0.15
C TRP A 210 28.87 21.52 0.23
N GLY A 211 28.23 21.50 1.40
CA GLY A 211 26.92 20.90 1.60
C GLY A 211 25.81 21.46 0.70
N LEU A 212 25.99 22.64 0.11
CA LEU A 212 25.04 23.20 -0.86
C LEU A 212 24.86 22.29 -2.10
N LEU A 213 25.79 21.35 -2.34
CA LEU A 213 25.63 20.30 -3.35
C LEU A 213 24.36 19.45 -3.17
N PHE A 214 23.86 19.32 -1.93
CA PHE A 214 22.64 18.56 -1.64
C PHE A 214 21.35 19.35 -1.96
N VAL A 215 21.42 20.68 -2.02
CA VAL A 215 20.24 21.55 -2.16
C VAL A 215 19.44 21.27 -3.45
N PRO A 216 20.05 21.08 -4.63
CA PRO A 216 19.29 20.71 -5.83
C PRO A 216 18.49 19.41 -5.65
N PHE A 217 19.03 18.42 -4.95
CA PHE A 217 18.33 17.15 -4.67
C PHE A 217 17.18 17.36 -3.67
N MET A 218 17.37 18.20 -2.65
CA MET A 218 16.29 18.58 -1.72
C MET A 218 15.14 19.25 -2.47
N PHE A 219 15.43 20.22 -3.34
CA PHE A 219 14.41 20.84 -4.20
C PHE A 219 13.75 19.83 -5.15
N GLY A 220 14.53 18.90 -5.69
CA GLY A 220 14.00 17.83 -6.55
C GLY A 220 12.90 17.00 -5.87
N LEU A 221 12.95 16.82 -4.55
CA LEU A 221 11.98 15.98 -3.84
C LEU A 221 10.57 16.59 -3.82
N TYR A 222 10.41 17.92 -3.98
CA TYR A 222 9.09 18.53 -4.19
C TYR A 222 8.37 18.01 -5.45
N PHE A 223 9.12 17.44 -6.39
CA PHE A 223 8.60 16.86 -7.64
C PHE A 223 8.56 15.33 -7.61
N MET A 224 8.73 14.71 -6.43
CA MET A 224 8.64 13.26 -6.24
C MET A 224 7.28 12.71 -6.66
N VAL A 225 6.21 13.51 -6.49
CA VAL A 225 4.83 13.14 -6.84
C VAL A 225 4.28 14.11 -7.87
N ASN A 226 3.78 13.59 -8.99
CA ASN A 226 3.13 14.38 -10.03
C ASN A 226 1.60 14.32 -9.92
N TYR A 227 1.04 15.24 -9.12
CA TYR A 227 -0.41 15.34 -8.92
C TYR A 227 -1.25 15.63 -10.17
N LYS A 228 -0.62 15.94 -11.31
CA LYS A 228 -1.32 16.16 -12.59
C LYS A 228 -1.55 14.86 -13.36
N ARG A 229 -0.97 13.74 -12.92
CA ARG A 229 -1.15 12.44 -13.54
C ARG A 229 -1.48 11.39 -12.48
N VAL A 230 -2.69 10.86 -12.57
CA VAL A 230 -3.09 9.65 -11.86
C VAL A 230 -2.74 8.46 -12.75
N VAL A 231 -2.05 7.46 -12.19
CA VAL A 231 -1.71 6.23 -12.92
C VAL A 231 -2.97 5.40 -13.17
N ASP A 232 -2.87 4.37 -14.02
CA ASP A 232 -4.04 3.54 -14.29
C ASP A 232 -4.30 2.54 -13.17
N GLY A 233 -3.30 2.19 -12.37
CA GLY A 233 -3.45 1.37 -11.16
C GLY A 233 -3.91 -0.05 -11.45
N ALA A 234 -3.40 -0.63 -12.54
CA ALA A 234 -3.88 -1.90 -13.06
C ALA A 234 -3.35 -3.05 -12.20
N ASN A 235 -2.03 -3.12 -12.05
CA ASN A 235 -1.38 -4.03 -11.11
C ASN A 235 -1.58 -3.52 -9.69
N ASP A 236 -1.40 -2.21 -9.47
CA ASP A 236 -1.49 -1.53 -8.16
C ASP A 236 -2.76 -0.64 -8.08
N ASN A 237 -3.92 -1.16 -7.70
CA ASN A 237 -4.12 -2.51 -7.17
C ASN A 237 -5.44 -3.16 -7.58
N LEU A 238 -5.89 -2.90 -8.81
CA LEU A 238 -7.08 -3.61 -9.29
C LEU A 238 -6.84 -5.13 -9.38
N THR A 239 -5.59 -5.60 -9.53
CA THR A 239 -5.30 -7.04 -9.42
C THR A 239 -5.67 -7.62 -8.06
N GLY A 240 -5.40 -6.91 -6.96
CA GLY A 240 -5.83 -7.32 -5.62
C GLY A 240 -7.34 -7.32 -5.46
N CYS A 241 -8.03 -6.27 -5.95
CA CYS A 241 -9.49 -6.19 -5.94
C CYS A 241 -10.13 -7.40 -6.63
N TYR A 242 -9.67 -7.71 -7.84
CA TYR A 242 -10.23 -8.77 -8.65
C TYR A 242 -9.78 -10.17 -8.24
N MET A 243 -8.76 -10.32 -7.39
CA MET A 243 -8.36 -11.62 -6.86
C MET A 243 -9.50 -12.28 -6.07
N GLY A 244 -10.08 -11.53 -5.12
CA GLY A 244 -11.22 -12.00 -4.33
C GLY A 244 -12.51 -12.12 -5.14
N ILE A 245 -12.80 -11.13 -6.01
CA ILE A 245 -13.97 -11.13 -6.88
C ILE A 245 -13.95 -12.36 -7.80
N ALA A 246 -12.81 -12.67 -8.42
CA ALA A 246 -12.68 -13.81 -9.32
C ALA A 246 -12.91 -15.15 -8.60
N VAL A 247 -12.45 -15.29 -7.35
CA VAL A 247 -12.70 -16.51 -6.55
C VAL A 247 -14.20 -16.68 -6.30
N LEU A 248 -14.89 -15.64 -5.84
CA LEU A 248 -16.33 -15.72 -5.59
C LEU A 248 -17.13 -15.95 -6.88
N LYS A 249 -16.77 -15.28 -7.98
CA LYS A 249 -17.37 -15.50 -9.30
C LYS A 249 -17.18 -16.95 -9.75
N ALA A 250 -15.98 -17.50 -9.62
CA ALA A 250 -15.69 -18.86 -10.04
C ALA A 250 -16.49 -19.89 -9.21
N LEU A 251 -16.66 -19.67 -7.91
CA LEU A 251 -17.54 -20.49 -7.07
C LEU A 251 -18.99 -20.43 -7.58
N LYS A 252 -19.50 -19.24 -7.87
CA LYS A 252 -20.87 -19.06 -8.38
C LYS A 252 -21.09 -19.71 -9.74
N ASP A 253 -20.20 -19.45 -10.70
CA ASP A 253 -20.30 -19.95 -12.07
C ASP A 253 -20.28 -21.50 -12.10
N GLU A 254 -19.58 -22.13 -11.16
CA GLU A 254 -19.51 -23.59 -11.02
C GLU A 254 -20.56 -24.17 -10.06
N GLY A 255 -21.44 -23.33 -9.49
CA GLY A 255 -22.49 -23.75 -8.56
C GLY A 255 -21.96 -24.35 -7.25
N ILE A 256 -20.77 -23.91 -6.82
CA ILE A 256 -20.12 -24.38 -5.60
C ILE A 256 -20.60 -23.52 -4.42
N GLU A 257 -21.20 -24.19 -3.44
CA GLU A 257 -21.66 -23.62 -2.18
C GLU A 257 -20.92 -24.27 -1.01
N LEU A 258 -20.35 -23.45 -0.12
CA LEU A 258 -19.59 -23.95 1.03
C LEU A 258 -20.55 -24.27 2.18
N GLU A 259 -20.30 -25.36 2.90
CA GLU A 259 -21.16 -25.76 4.02
C GLU A 259 -20.90 -24.94 5.28
N ASN A 260 -19.63 -24.65 5.61
CA ASN A 260 -19.25 -24.05 6.89
C ASN A 260 -18.31 -22.84 6.81
N THR A 261 -17.98 -22.38 5.61
CA THR A 261 -17.00 -21.31 5.39
C THR A 261 -17.65 -20.15 4.66
N GLU A 262 -17.66 -18.97 5.29
CA GLU A 262 -18.02 -17.73 4.60
C GLU A 262 -16.83 -17.20 3.81
N VAL A 263 -17.08 -16.70 2.60
CA VAL A 263 -16.06 -16.10 1.73
C VAL A 263 -16.41 -14.65 1.50
N GLY A 264 -15.48 -13.76 1.82
CA GLY A 264 -15.66 -12.32 1.77
C GLY A 264 -14.72 -11.61 0.83
N VAL A 265 -15.12 -10.41 0.41
CA VAL A 265 -14.28 -9.42 -0.25
C VAL A 265 -14.42 -8.09 0.48
N ILE A 266 -13.27 -7.48 0.81
CA ILE A 266 -13.19 -6.10 1.27
C ILE A 266 -12.41 -5.30 0.25
N LEU A 267 -12.98 -4.26 -0.34
CA LEU A 267 -12.28 -3.31 -1.20
C LEU A 267 -12.10 -2.01 -0.42
N THR A 268 -10.87 -1.64 -0.09
CA THR A 268 -10.55 -0.51 0.78
C THR A 268 -10.11 0.69 -0.02
N GLY A 269 -10.91 1.75 -0.03
CA GLY A 269 -10.57 2.96 -0.77
C GLY A 269 -9.37 3.71 -0.17
N SER A 270 -8.68 4.51 -0.98
CA SER A 270 -7.64 5.44 -0.52
C SER A 270 -6.53 4.76 0.30
N GLU A 271 -6.09 3.59 -0.12
CA GLU A 271 -4.91 2.91 0.43
C GLU A 271 -3.66 3.77 0.21
N GLU A 272 -3.53 4.36 -0.98
CA GLU A 272 -2.32 5.01 -1.53
C GLU A 272 -1.90 6.29 -0.80
N ILE A 273 -2.72 6.69 0.18
CA ILE A 273 -2.51 7.83 1.07
C ILE A 273 -2.32 7.37 2.53
N GLY A 274 -1.81 6.16 2.71
CA GLY A 274 -1.42 5.59 3.98
C GLY A 274 -2.52 4.79 4.65
N LEU A 275 -3.09 3.82 3.92
CA LEU A 275 -4.06 2.83 4.39
C LEU A 275 -5.34 3.47 4.95
N ARG A 276 -5.83 4.55 4.31
CA ARG A 276 -6.87 5.37 4.95
C ARG A 276 -8.22 4.66 4.97
N GLY A 277 -8.60 3.97 3.90
CA GLY A 277 -9.83 3.19 3.86
C GLY A 277 -9.80 2.00 4.79
N SER A 278 -8.74 1.19 4.79
CA SER A 278 -8.64 0.04 5.70
C SER A 278 -8.60 0.45 7.16
N LYS A 279 -7.91 1.53 7.52
CA LYS A 279 -7.98 2.07 8.90
C LYS A 279 -9.37 2.55 9.28
N ALA A 280 -10.13 3.11 8.34
CA ALA A 280 -11.51 3.51 8.59
C ALA A 280 -12.44 2.29 8.72
N TRP A 281 -12.25 1.29 7.86
CA TRP A 281 -12.96 0.01 7.93
C TRP A 281 -12.71 -0.67 9.27
N VAL A 282 -11.45 -0.79 9.67
CA VAL A 282 -11.05 -1.37 10.96
C VAL A 282 -11.74 -0.65 12.12
N GLU A 283 -11.78 0.68 12.15
CA GLU A 283 -12.46 1.41 13.23
C GLU A 283 -13.97 1.12 13.26
N ALA A 284 -14.61 1.02 12.08
CA ALA A 284 -16.04 0.74 11.97
C ALA A 284 -16.40 -0.71 12.36
N HIS A 285 -15.54 -1.68 12.03
CA HIS A 285 -15.81 -3.11 12.19
C HIS A 285 -15.00 -3.78 13.29
N LYS A 286 -14.27 -3.04 14.13
CA LYS A 286 -13.36 -3.59 15.17
C LYS A 286 -14.01 -4.59 16.13
N ASP A 287 -15.33 -4.55 16.26
CA ASP A 287 -16.11 -5.44 17.14
C ASP A 287 -16.89 -6.53 16.38
N GLU A 288 -16.76 -6.54 15.05
CA GLU A 288 -17.31 -7.57 14.16
C GLU A 288 -16.27 -8.66 13.87
N PHE A 289 -16.73 -9.78 13.29
CA PHE A 289 -15.87 -10.89 12.83
C PHE A 289 -15.03 -11.58 13.91
N LYS A 290 -15.48 -11.54 15.17
CA LYS A 290 -14.86 -12.22 16.33
C LYS A 290 -15.55 -13.55 16.70
N ASP A 291 -16.63 -13.89 16.00
CA ASP A 291 -17.50 -15.04 16.24
C ASP A 291 -16.86 -16.37 15.88
N VAL A 292 -16.05 -16.37 14.82
CA VAL A 292 -15.36 -17.56 14.27
C VAL A 292 -13.95 -17.19 13.81
N PRO A 293 -13.04 -18.18 13.68
CA PRO A 293 -11.85 -18.08 12.82
C PRO A 293 -12.06 -17.22 11.58
N THR A 294 -11.49 -16.01 11.55
CA THR A 294 -11.62 -15.08 10.42
C THR A 294 -10.25 -14.63 9.92
N PHE A 295 -9.88 -15.01 8.69
CA PHE A 295 -8.59 -14.66 8.06
C PHE A 295 -8.78 -13.63 6.97
N ILE A 296 -7.90 -12.62 6.92
CA ILE A 296 -7.91 -11.58 5.90
C ILE A 296 -6.59 -11.61 5.11
N TYR A 297 -6.68 -11.70 3.79
CA TYR A 297 -5.54 -11.61 2.88
C TYR A 297 -5.61 -10.30 2.08
N ALA A 298 -4.68 -9.39 2.33
CA ALA A 298 -4.56 -8.15 1.57
C ALA A 298 -3.58 -8.35 0.41
N PHE A 299 -4.09 -8.40 -0.81
CA PHE A 299 -3.27 -8.49 -2.01
C PHE A 299 -2.83 -7.11 -2.45
N ASP A 300 -1.59 -7.00 -2.90
CA ASP A 300 -1.04 -5.77 -3.45
C ASP A 300 -0.09 -6.07 -4.62
N THR A 301 -0.32 -5.40 -5.74
CA THR A 301 0.54 -5.39 -6.93
C THR A 301 0.91 -6.80 -7.39
N ILE A 302 -0.05 -7.51 -7.98
CA ILE A 302 0.17 -8.85 -8.52
C ILE A 302 0.60 -8.76 -9.98
N ASN A 303 1.92 -8.86 -10.23
CA ASN A 303 2.47 -8.85 -11.59
C ASN A 303 3.34 -10.08 -11.87
N GLU A 304 4.45 -10.29 -11.18
CA GLU A 304 5.40 -11.35 -11.53
C GLU A 304 5.39 -12.52 -10.53
N SER A 305 4.97 -13.71 -10.99
CA SER A 305 4.86 -14.93 -10.16
C SER A 305 6.11 -15.24 -9.33
N LYS A 306 7.31 -15.03 -9.88
CA LYS A 306 8.59 -15.31 -9.19
C LYS A 306 8.84 -14.43 -7.95
N TYR A 307 8.09 -13.33 -7.84
CA TYR A 307 8.14 -12.42 -6.71
C TYR A 307 6.93 -12.56 -5.77
N LEU A 308 6.02 -13.49 -6.04
CA LEU A 308 4.90 -13.74 -5.14
C LEU A 308 5.42 -14.05 -3.72
N MET A 309 4.88 -13.34 -2.74
CA MET A 309 5.39 -13.37 -1.38
C MET A 309 4.27 -13.25 -0.36
N ALA A 310 4.31 -14.12 0.65
CA ALA A 310 3.53 -13.97 1.87
C ALA A 310 4.30 -13.06 2.84
N ASN A 311 3.66 -11.98 3.26
CA ASN A 311 4.26 -10.95 4.11
C ASN A 311 4.09 -11.33 5.58
N TYR A 312 5.20 -11.49 6.30
CA TYR A 312 5.24 -11.71 7.75
C TYR A 312 5.40 -10.41 8.53
N ARG A 313 5.87 -9.36 7.86
CA ARG A 313 5.88 -7.99 8.38
C ARG A 313 5.48 -7.01 7.30
N ASP A 314 4.88 -5.93 7.76
CA ASP A 314 4.23 -4.91 6.95
C ASP A 314 4.50 -3.51 7.54
N LEU A 315 4.07 -2.45 6.86
CA LEU A 315 4.27 -1.05 7.23
C LEU A 315 5.74 -0.76 7.51
N ASN A 316 6.56 -0.75 6.46
CA ASN A 316 8.01 -0.60 6.55
C ASN A 316 8.67 -1.63 7.49
N GLY A 317 8.07 -2.82 7.60
CA GLY A 317 8.49 -3.89 8.49
C GLY A 317 8.22 -3.65 9.97
N THR A 318 7.44 -2.62 10.34
CA THR A 318 7.17 -2.28 11.75
C THR A 318 6.02 -3.08 12.35
N VAL A 319 5.06 -3.51 11.53
CA VAL A 319 3.89 -4.30 11.95
C VAL A 319 4.15 -5.78 11.64
N LYS A 320 3.90 -6.67 12.60
CA LYS A 320 3.93 -8.11 12.35
C LYS A 320 2.58 -8.54 11.81
N SER A 321 2.56 -9.35 10.75
CA SER A 321 1.36 -10.04 10.27
C SER A 321 1.06 -11.27 11.13
N ASP A 322 -0.14 -11.84 11.01
CA ASP A 322 -0.44 -13.14 11.62
C ASP A 322 0.34 -14.24 10.87
N ALA A 323 1.21 -14.95 11.61
CA ALA A 323 2.10 -15.93 11.03
C ALA A 323 1.36 -17.15 10.48
N GLU A 324 0.27 -17.58 11.13
CA GLU A 324 -0.51 -18.73 10.65
C GLU A 324 -1.24 -18.38 9.36
N VAL A 325 -1.80 -17.17 9.27
CA VAL A 325 -2.43 -16.66 8.03
C VAL A 325 -1.39 -16.60 6.90
N ALA A 326 -0.21 -16.01 7.15
CA ALA A 326 0.87 -15.96 6.15
C ALA A 326 1.37 -17.35 5.74
N ASP A 327 1.55 -18.26 6.70
CA ASP A 327 2.00 -19.62 6.44
C ASP A 327 0.95 -20.41 5.64
N LEU A 328 -0.35 -20.21 5.88
CA LEU A 328 -1.41 -20.89 5.14
C LEU A 328 -1.35 -20.55 3.64
N PHE A 329 -1.24 -19.27 3.29
CA PHE A 329 -1.10 -18.86 1.89
C PHE A 329 0.19 -19.38 1.27
N TYR A 330 1.31 -19.31 1.99
CA TYR A 330 2.59 -19.83 1.52
C TYR A 330 2.52 -21.33 1.20
N GLU A 331 1.98 -22.14 2.13
CA GLU A 331 1.82 -23.58 1.95
C GLU A 331 0.85 -23.90 0.81
N ALA A 332 -0.25 -23.15 0.70
CA ALA A 332 -1.21 -23.29 -0.38
C ALA A 332 -0.59 -22.99 -1.75
N ALA A 333 0.23 -21.95 -1.85
CA ALA A 333 0.96 -21.64 -3.08
C ALA A 333 1.88 -22.80 -3.49
N LEU A 334 2.66 -23.34 -2.56
CA LEU A 334 3.51 -24.50 -2.85
C LEU A 334 2.70 -25.73 -3.25
N ALA A 335 1.58 -26.00 -2.57
CA ALA A 335 0.68 -27.12 -2.88
C ALA A 335 0.01 -26.96 -4.26
N ALA A 336 -0.17 -25.72 -4.74
CA ALA A 336 -0.66 -25.40 -6.08
C ALA A 336 0.46 -25.38 -7.15
N GLY A 337 1.72 -25.67 -6.78
CA GLY A 337 2.88 -25.61 -7.68
C GLY A 337 3.29 -24.18 -8.07
N VAL A 338 2.91 -23.19 -7.26
CA VAL A 338 3.17 -21.77 -7.49
C VAL A 338 4.41 -21.33 -6.69
N PRO A 339 5.41 -20.71 -7.33
CA PRO A 339 6.52 -20.10 -6.59
C PRO A 339 6.00 -19.04 -5.62
N CYS A 340 6.34 -19.17 -4.34
CA CYS A 340 6.03 -18.20 -3.32
C CYS A 340 7.17 -18.14 -2.31
N LYS A 341 7.43 -16.94 -1.77
CA LYS A 341 8.47 -16.72 -0.76
C LYS A 341 7.83 -16.26 0.55
N LYS A 342 8.54 -16.53 1.65
CA LYS A 342 8.30 -15.86 2.92
C LYS A 342 9.13 -14.58 2.92
N GLY A 343 8.55 -13.44 3.29
CA GLY A 343 9.30 -12.21 3.45
C GLY A 343 8.52 -11.11 4.13
N TRP A 344 8.83 -9.85 3.81
CA TRP A 344 8.21 -8.69 4.42
C TRP A 344 8.26 -7.48 3.48
N ILE A 345 7.42 -6.49 3.75
CA ILE A 345 7.57 -5.14 3.20
C ILE A 345 8.79 -4.48 3.85
N PRO A 346 9.86 -4.14 3.10
CA PRO A 346 11.09 -3.63 3.68
C PRO A 346 10.95 -2.19 4.19
N PRO A 347 11.91 -1.68 4.97
CA PRO A 347 11.96 -0.26 5.33
C PRO A 347 11.93 0.63 4.08
N LEU A 348 11.10 1.68 4.10
CA LEU A 348 10.80 2.55 2.95
C LEU A 348 10.04 1.87 1.80
N GLY A 349 9.65 0.59 1.96
CA GLY A 349 8.87 -0.17 0.99
C GLY A 349 7.37 0.10 1.03
N GLY A 350 6.90 0.98 1.92
CA GLY A 350 5.49 1.32 2.06
C GLY A 350 4.75 0.40 3.03
N ALA A 351 3.52 0.04 2.69
CA ALA A 351 2.67 -0.86 3.47
C ALA A 351 1.62 -1.46 2.54
N VAL A 352 0.95 -2.51 3.00
CA VAL A 352 -0.31 -2.97 2.41
C VAL A 352 -1.41 -2.95 3.48
N ASP A 353 -2.67 -3.09 3.08
CA ASP A 353 -3.82 -2.99 3.99
C ASP A 353 -3.81 -3.99 5.16
N ALA A 354 -3.11 -5.12 5.04
CA ALA A 354 -2.88 -6.07 6.13
C ALA A 354 -2.27 -5.42 7.38
N ALA A 355 -1.45 -4.38 7.24
CA ALA A 355 -0.94 -3.63 8.38
C ALA A 355 -2.07 -2.96 9.19
N ALA A 356 -3.06 -2.37 8.52
CA ALA A 356 -4.19 -1.72 9.19
C ALA A 356 -5.08 -2.77 9.88
N PHE A 357 -5.41 -3.86 9.19
CA PHE A 357 -6.19 -4.97 9.76
C PHE A 357 -5.50 -5.55 11.01
N THR A 358 -4.19 -5.80 10.93
CA THR A 358 -3.44 -6.36 12.07
C THR A 358 -3.33 -5.37 13.23
N GLN A 359 -3.14 -4.08 12.96
CA GLN A 359 -3.20 -3.03 13.99
C GLN A 359 -4.58 -2.96 14.66
N GLY A 360 -5.64 -3.29 13.92
CA GLY A 360 -7.02 -3.41 14.40
C GLY A 360 -7.33 -4.66 15.21
N GLY A 361 -6.40 -5.61 15.32
CA GLY A 361 -6.61 -6.88 16.00
C GLY A 361 -7.22 -7.99 15.14
N PHE A 362 -7.35 -7.79 13.83
CA PHE A 362 -7.76 -8.85 12.89
C PHE A 362 -6.58 -9.75 12.55
N ARG A 363 -6.85 -11.03 12.29
CA ARG A 363 -5.86 -11.99 11.80
C ARG A 363 -5.66 -11.77 10.30
N ALA A 364 -4.58 -11.10 9.93
CA ALA A 364 -4.33 -10.71 8.54
C ALA A 364 -2.89 -10.93 8.09
N ALA A 365 -2.71 -11.18 6.79
CA ALA A 365 -1.42 -11.21 6.13
C ALA A 365 -1.50 -10.52 4.75
N GLY A 366 -0.40 -9.89 4.36
CA GLY A 366 -0.26 -9.30 3.04
C GLY A 366 0.26 -10.32 2.03
N VAL A 367 -0.14 -10.19 0.77
CA VAL A 367 0.39 -10.97 -0.36
C VAL A 367 0.82 -9.99 -1.45
N THR A 368 2.10 -10.01 -1.81
CA THR A 368 2.65 -9.12 -2.85
C THR A 368 3.18 -9.92 -4.02
N GLY A 369 3.07 -9.38 -5.24
CA GLY A 369 3.56 -9.99 -6.48
C GLY A 369 4.54 -9.11 -7.24
N LEU A 370 5.33 -8.29 -6.54
CA LEU A 370 6.31 -7.36 -7.11
C LEU A 370 7.71 -7.54 -6.50
N ASN A 371 8.71 -7.05 -7.21
CA ASN A 371 10.05 -6.88 -6.65
C ASN A 371 10.11 -5.65 -5.75
N HIS A 372 10.51 -5.82 -4.49
CA HIS A 372 10.70 -4.69 -3.59
C HIS A 372 11.92 -3.82 -3.91
N LYS A 373 12.79 -4.26 -4.83
CA LYS A 373 13.61 -3.32 -5.59
C LYS A 373 12.70 -2.71 -6.66
N LEU A 374 12.14 -1.54 -6.35
CA LEU A 374 11.02 -0.94 -7.08
C LEU A 374 11.19 -1.03 -8.60
N GLU A 375 10.27 -1.75 -9.24
CA GLU A 375 10.25 -1.86 -10.69
C GLU A 375 9.79 -0.55 -11.32
N ARG A 376 10.21 -0.30 -12.56
CA ARG A 376 9.91 0.95 -13.27
C ARG A 376 8.41 1.17 -13.48
N TYR A 377 7.60 0.11 -13.47
CA TYR A 377 6.16 0.24 -13.64
C TYR A 377 5.45 0.75 -12.39
N TYR A 378 5.97 0.45 -11.20
CA TYR A 378 5.33 0.74 -9.92
C TYR A 378 5.14 2.25 -9.70
N HIS A 379 3.91 2.67 -9.38
CA HIS A 379 3.52 4.07 -9.24
C HIS A 379 3.86 4.96 -10.47
N THR A 380 3.86 4.38 -11.68
CA THR A 380 4.09 5.16 -12.91
C THR A 380 3.01 4.91 -13.95
N ARG A 381 3.01 5.71 -15.04
CA ARG A 381 2.13 5.49 -16.19
C ARG A 381 2.27 4.12 -16.88
N LEU A 382 3.30 3.35 -16.54
CA LEU A 382 3.49 1.99 -17.05
C LEU A 382 2.74 0.95 -16.21
N ASP A 383 2.18 1.32 -15.06
CA ASP A 383 1.18 0.51 -14.39
C ASP A 383 -0.18 0.73 -15.07
N SER A 384 -0.38 0.05 -16.19
CA SER A 384 -1.57 0.10 -17.04
C SER A 384 -2.04 -1.30 -17.41
N TYR A 385 -3.27 -1.39 -17.92
CA TYR A 385 -3.84 -2.67 -18.36
C TYR A 385 -3.06 -3.32 -19.52
N ASP A 386 -2.23 -2.56 -20.23
CA ASP A 386 -1.34 -3.07 -21.29
C ASP A 386 -0.06 -3.73 -20.73
N ASN A 387 0.22 -3.59 -19.43
CA ASN A 387 1.41 -4.11 -18.75
C ASN A 387 1.05 -5.03 -17.57
N MET A 388 -0.01 -5.82 -17.76
CA MET A 388 -0.39 -6.88 -16.84
C MET A 388 0.24 -8.20 -17.26
N ASN A 389 0.53 -9.07 -16.29
CA ASN A 389 1.10 -10.38 -16.53
C ASN A 389 0.09 -11.48 -16.17
N ALA A 390 -0.46 -12.10 -17.21
CA ALA A 390 -1.48 -13.14 -17.06
C ALA A 390 -1.01 -14.36 -16.25
N GLU A 391 0.26 -14.76 -16.39
CA GLU A 391 0.81 -15.87 -15.62
C GLU A 391 0.91 -15.54 -14.13
N GLY A 392 1.36 -14.33 -13.80
CA GLY A 392 1.36 -13.77 -12.44
C GLY A 392 0.00 -13.86 -11.76
N ILE A 393 -1.01 -13.34 -12.46
CA ILE A 393 -2.38 -13.31 -11.98
C ILE A 393 -2.94 -14.73 -11.86
N ALA A 394 -2.74 -15.60 -12.86
CA ALA A 394 -3.21 -16.98 -12.84
C ALA A 394 -2.61 -17.78 -11.67
N ASN A 395 -1.31 -17.63 -11.42
CA ASN A 395 -0.63 -18.32 -10.34
C ASN A 395 -1.06 -17.80 -8.96
N CYS A 396 -1.22 -16.49 -8.79
CA CYS A 396 -1.75 -15.93 -7.54
C CYS A 396 -3.20 -16.38 -7.30
N TYR A 397 -4.03 -16.44 -8.34
CA TYR A 397 -5.39 -16.95 -8.25
C TYR A 397 -5.42 -18.43 -7.82
N ALA A 398 -4.58 -19.28 -8.43
CA ALA A 398 -4.45 -20.69 -8.05
C ALA A 398 -4.06 -20.86 -6.57
N ALA A 399 -3.08 -20.08 -6.09
CA ALA A 399 -2.68 -20.07 -4.69
C ALA A 399 -3.82 -19.60 -3.76
N THR A 400 -4.58 -18.59 -4.18
CA THR A 400 -5.73 -18.06 -3.42
C THR A 400 -6.86 -19.09 -3.30
N VAL A 401 -7.22 -19.76 -4.41
CA VAL A 401 -8.21 -20.85 -4.38
C VAL A 401 -7.74 -22.00 -3.52
N LYS A 402 -6.45 -22.38 -3.61
CA LYS A 402 -5.88 -23.44 -2.77
C LYS A 402 -5.87 -23.06 -1.28
N THR A 403 -5.68 -21.78 -0.97
CA THR A 403 -5.78 -21.24 0.39
C THR A 403 -7.20 -21.41 0.94
N LEU A 404 -8.22 -21.03 0.15
CA LEU A 404 -9.62 -21.27 0.49
C LEU A 404 -9.91 -22.75 0.72
N GLU A 405 -9.46 -23.62 -0.19
CA GLU A 405 -9.66 -25.08 -0.09
C GLU A 405 -9.04 -25.65 1.20
N MET A 406 -7.81 -25.27 1.51
CA MET A 406 -7.12 -25.73 2.72
C MET A 406 -7.80 -25.22 3.98
N PHE A 407 -8.21 -23.95 4.01
CA PHE A 407 -8.93 -23.34 5.13
C PHE A 407 -10.30 -24.01 5.35
N ASP A 408 -11.06 -24.24 4.28
CA ASP A 408 -12.34 -24.95 4.33
C ASP A 408 -12.20 -26.40 4.82
N ASN A 409 -11.08 -27.05 4.50
CA ASN A 409 -10.72 -28.37 5.03
C ASN A 409 -10.16 -28.33 6.46
N GLY A 410 -10.10 -27.15 7.08
CA GLY A 410 -9.75 -26.96 8.48
C GLY A 410 -8.27 -26.74 8.77
N ALA A 411 -7.45 -26.46 7.76
CA ALA A 411 -6.06 -26.04 7.98
C ALA A 411 -6.02 -24.64 8.58
N LYS A 412 -5.38 -24.50 9.75
CA LYS A 412 -5.13 -23.24 10.49
C LYS A 412 -6.41 -22.44 10.72
N GLN A 413 -7.00 -22.59 11.92
CA GLN A 413 -8.25 -21.93 12.33
C GLN A 413 -7.97 -20.82 13.33
#